data_AF-A0A0M2SIZ0-F1
#
_entry.id   AF-A0A0M2SIZ0-F1
#
_cell.length_a   1.000
_cell.length_b   1.000
_cell.length_c   1.000
_cell.angle_alpha   90.00
_cell.angle_beta   90.00
_cell.angle_gamma   90.00
#
_symmetry.space_group_name_H-M   'P 1'
#
loop_
_entity.id
_entity.type
_entity.pdbx_description
1 polymer ?
#
loop_
_entity_poly.entity_id
_entity_poly.type
_entity_poly.pdbx_seq_one_letter_code
_entity_poly.pdbx_strand_id
1 'polypeptide(L)'
;MKTSGDIIIDLVERFNVHDFGAKRAHAQGKYHKGEVILNDAGMAIFGDVAHALIRLSNASSSSRMPARLVNIKGCSIRFHHPLRPVDIIAVNFPYFPFDSPKEAVALFYRIHFFLKHRTPRRFIDIFRTGELYRHFGRIIRCMPKKTGMNQMYYSTHSYGKEYLKFRVRYEMDHGRLSLYAEKDMNHTDYKPQNKTYLGYINVGPGPGSGEVKYLDPMNAPLGYQPNGNMPLLRHYMYMRSFLGRMMEVGLTKKDVSMIEQVWAEEKYFVLSKSRKIYDEIRELLKERENMSVARFRLLLDEAYEKKYDEKHMRNFLQHAWGHFKYKADASEKESYRILLERLEPESVHIFIADLALKYEESYLLNSTMVKTRGKT
;
A
#
# COMPACT_ATOMS: atom_id res chain seq x y z
N MET A 1 -10.27 15.47 12.08
CA MET A 1 -9.82 14.56 13.16
C MET A 1 -8.70 13.68 12.60
N LYS A 2 -7.54 13.59 13.26
CA LYS A 2 -6.41 12.79 12.76
C LYS A 2 -6.79 11.31 12.61
N THR A 3 -6.51 10.73 11.45
CA THR A 3 -6.72 9.30 11.20
C THR A 3 -5.73 8.45 11.99
N SER A 4 -5.96 7.14 12.09
CA SER A 4 -4.98 6.22 12.70
C SER A 4 -3.63 6.26 11.98
N GLY A 5 -3.63 6.42 10.66
CA GLY A 5 -2.41 6.58 9.86
C GLY A 5 -1.64 7.84 10.22
N ASP A 6 -2.33 8.97 10.39
CA ASP A 6 -1.72 10.24 10.81
C ASP A 6 -1.05 10.12 12.17
N ILE A 7 -1.75 9.52 13.14
CA ILE A 7 -1.22 9.33 14.49
C ILE A 7 0.03 8.46 14.44
N ILE A 8 0.04 7.38 13.68
CA ILE A 8 1.20 6.48 13.59
C ILE A 8 2.39 7.20 12.94
N ILE A 9 2.19 7.93 11.84
CA ILE A 9 3.27 8.65 11.17
C ILE A 9 3.84 9.75 12.08
N ASP A 10 2.99 10.52 12.76
CA ASP A 10 3.43 11.52 13.73
C ASP A 10 4.25 10.90 14.87
N LEU A 11 3.85 9.72 15.36
CA LEU A 11 4.60 8.99 16.39
C LEU A 11 5.96 8.50 15.87
N VAL A 12 6.00 7.96 14.64
CA VAL A 12 7.24 7.51 13.99
C VAL A 12 8.21 8.68 13.78
N GLU A 13 7.71 9.83 13.37
CA GLU A 13 8.52 11.03 13.20
C GLU A 13 9.10 11.52 14.54
N ARG A 14 8.29 11.48 15.62
CA ARG A 14 8.73 11.80 16.99
C ARG A 14 9.77 10.84 17.56
N PHE A 15 9.93 9.65 16.99
CA PHE A 15 11.03 8.77 17.41
C PHE A 15 12.40 9.37 17.06
N ASN A 16 12.46 10.31 16.10
CA ASN A 16 13.69 10.97 15.62
C ASN A 16 14.80 9.98 15.24
N VAL A 17 14.41 8.84 14.66
CA VAL A 17 15.30 7.75 14.22
C VAL A 17 15.35 7.63 12.70
N HIS A 18 14.77 8.57 11.96
CA HIS A 18 14.76 8.57 10.50
C HIS A 18 15.69 9.64 9.95
N ASP A 19 16.28 9.37 8.78
CA ASP A 19 17.10 10.38 8.10
C ASP A 19 16.20 11.33 7.30
N PHE A 20 16.57 12.60 7.26
CA PHE A 20 15.87 13.65 6.50
C PHE A 20 15.77 13.29 5.00
N GLY A 21 14.58 13.41 4.43
CA GLY A 21 14.31 13.07 3.02
C GLY A 21 14.36 11.56 2.72
N ALA A 22 14.50 10.70 3.73
CA ALA A 22 14.49 9.24 3.58
C ALA A 22 13.11 8.63 3.90
N LYS A 23 12.94 7.34 3.59
CA LYS A 23 11.73 6.61 3.98
C LYS A 23 11.73 6.38 5.50
N ARG A 24 10.61 6.67 6.17
CA ARG A 24 10.42 6.56 7.64
C ARG A 24 10.59 5.13 8.20
N ALA A 25 10.53 4.13 7.33
CA ALA A 25 10.99 2.78 7.56
C ALA A 25 11.58 2.25 6.24
N HIS A 26 12.43 1.22 6.34
CA HIS A 26 13.09 0.67 5.17
C HIS A 26 13.95 1.69 4.39
N ALA A 27 14.60 2.63 5.08
CA ALA A 27 15.36 3.72 4.46
C ALA A 27 16.48 3.21 3.55
N GLN A 28 17.24 2.22 4.02
CA GLN A 28 18.28 1.57 3.22
C GLN A 28 17.68 0.48 2.34
N GLY A 29 17.60 0.73 1.04
CA GLY A 29 17.16 -0.26 0.06
C GLY A 29 17.54 0.10 -1.36
N LYS A 30 17.58 -0.90 -2.24
CA LYS A 30 17.91 -0.74 -3.66
C LYS A 30 16.75 -1.24 -4.51
N TYR A 31 16.46 -0.52 -5.58
CA TYR A 31 15.52 -0.93 -6.60
C TYR A 31 16.25 -1.76 -7.65
N HIS A 32 15.61 -2.76 -8.24
CA HIS A 32 16.16 -3.61 -9.29
C HIS A 32 15.08 -3.78 -10.36
N LYS A 33 15.47 -3.76 -11.64
CA LYS A 33 14.58 -4.23 -12.71
C LYS A 33 14.51 -5.75 -12.64
N GLY A 34 13.39 -6.33 -13.03
CA GLY A 34 13.25 -7.78 -13.10
C GLY A 34 12.47 -8.23 -14.33
N GLU A 35 12.89 -9.36 -14.89
CA GLU A 35 12.19 -10.08 -15.95
C GLU A 35 11.35 -11.18 -15.31
N VAL A 36 10.06 -11.18 -15.61
CA VAL A 36 9.06 -12.02 -14.95
C VAL A 36 8.72 -13.19 -15.86
N ILE A 37 8.83 -14.41 -15.33
CA ILE A 37 8.45 -15.66 -16.00
C ILE A 37 7.45 -16.39 -15.10
N LEU A 38 6.17 -16.33 -15.47
CA LEU A 38 5.08 -16.97 -14.74
C LEU A 38 4.64 -18.25 -15.44
N ASN A 39 4.17 -19.23 -14.66
CA ASN A 39 3.40 -20.36 -15.20
C ASN A 39 1.90 -20.00 -15.23
N ASP A 40 1.05 -20.92 -15.68
CA ASP A 40 -0.40 -20.70 -15.80
C ASP A 40 -1.04 -20.22 -14.49
N ALA A 41 -0.63 -20.79 -13.35
CA ALA A 41 -1.13 -20.38 -12.04
C ALA A 41 -0.68 -18.96 -11.66
N GLY A 42 0.53 -18.57 -12.02
CA GLY A 42 1.03 -17.20 -11.83
C GLY A 42 0.32 -16.19 -12.74
N MET A 43 0.16 -16.52 -14.02
CA MET A 43 -0.54 -15.67 -14.99
C MET A 43 -2.02 -15.47 -14.62
N ALA A 44 -2.68 -16.50 -14.08
CA ALA A 44 -4.05 -16.39 -13.58
C ALA A 44 -4.22 -15.37 -12.44
N ILE A 45 -3.17 -15.12 -11.65
CA ILE A 45 -3.20 -14.18 -10.52
C ILE A 45 -2.70 -12.79 -10.95
N PHE A 46 -1.55 -12.74 -11.61
CA PHE A 46 -0.85 -11.48 -11.89
C PHE A 46 -1.08 -10.93 -13.29
N GLY A 47 -1.78 -11.66 -14.16
CA GLY A 47 -1.94 -11.34 -15.58
C GLY A 47 -0.69 -11.66 -16.40
N ASP A 48 -0.72 -11.29 -17.67
CA ASP A 48 0.43 -11.35 -18.55
C ASP A 48 1.37 -10.17 -18.24
N VAL A 49 2.44 -10.47 -17.49
CA VAL A 49 3.43 -9.48 -17.01
C VAL A 49 4.83 -9.95 -17.32
N ALA A 50 5.54 -9.20 -18.16
CA ALA A 50 6.93 -9.51 -18.53
C ALA A 50 7.96 -8.83 -17.62
N HIS A 51 7.59 -7.75 -16.92
CA HIS A 51 8.52 -6.91 -16.18
C HIS A 51 8.03 -6.56 -14.77
N ALA A 52 8.99 -6.42 -13.86
CA ALA A 52 8.75 -5.94 -12.51
C ALA A 52 9.84 -4.99 -12.02
N LEU A 53 9.49 -4.16 -11.05
CA LEU A 53 10.41 -3.40 -10.22
C LEU A 53 10.47 -4.06 -8.84
N ILE A 54 11.67 -4.47 -8.42
CA ILE A 54 11.91 -5.10 -7.13
C ILE A 54 12.60 -4.10 -6.21
N ARG A 55 12.23 -4.07 -4.93
CA ARG A 55 12.94 -3.31 -3.90
C ARG A 55 13.37 -4.23 -2.77
N LEU A 56 14.68 -4.40 -2.61
CA LEU A 56 15.27 -5.11 -1.48
C LEU A 56 15.76 -4.10 -0.44
N SER A 57 15.42 -4.30 0.84
CA SER A 57 15.65 -3.29 1.87
C SER A 57 15.82 -3.84 3.28
N ASN A 58 16.55 -3.09 4.10
CA ASN A 58 16.67 -3.31 5.55
C ASN A 58 15.57 -2.52 6.25
N ALA A 59 14.83 -3.12 7.19
CA ALA A 59 13.67 -2.46 7.81
C ALA A 59 13.96 -1.19 8.62
N SER A 60 15.24 -0.93 8.96
CA SER A 60 15.64 0.24 9.74
C SER A 60 15.16 1.55 9.12
N SER A 61 14.81 2.49 9.99
CA SER A 61 14.41 3.86 9.68
C SER A 61 15.60 4.76 9.33
N SER A 62 16.83 4.40 9.72
CA SER A 62 18.03 5.16 9.37
C SER A 62 18.93 4.36 8.42
N SER A 63 19.35 5.02 7.35
CA SER A 63 20.38 4.55 6.41
C SER A 63 21.76 4.39 7.05
N ARG A 64 21.98 5.02 8.21
CA ARG A 64 23.23 4.93 8.98
C ARG A 64 23.34 3.64 9.78
N MET A 65 22.25 2.91 9.99
CA MET A 65 22.30 1.64 10.71
C MET A 65 23.00 0.56 9.86
N PRO A 66 24.07 -0.09 10.37
CA PRO A 66 24.74 -1.16 9.64
C PRO A 66 23.79 -2.31 9.31
N ALA A 67 23.76 -2.72 8.03
CA ALA A 67 22.87 -3.78 7.53
C ALA A 67 22.95 -5.10 8.32
N ARG A 68 24.13 -5.42 8.86
CA ARG A 68 24.41 -6.61 9.67
C ARG A 68 23.68 -6.65 11.03
N LEU A 69 23.20 -5.50 11.52
CA LEU A 69 22.46 -5.37 12.77
C LEU A 69 20.94 -5.41 12.58
N VAL A 70 20.47 -5.41 11.33
CA VAL A 70 19.04 -5.39 11.01
C VAL A 70 18.63 -6.78 10.55
N ASN A 71 17.85 -7.49 11.35
CA ASN A 71 17.36 -8.83 11.02
C ASN A 71 16.10 -8.82 10.15
N ILE A 72 15.24 -7.82 10.29
CA ILE A 72 14.04 -7.68 9.46
C ILE A 72 14.41 -7.05 8.11
N LYS A 73 14.05 -7.76 7.04
CA LYS A 73 14.31 -7.39 5.64
C LYS A 73 13.00 -7.29 4.88
N GLY A 74 12.92 -6.35 3.94
CA GLY A 74 11.83 -6.21 2.99
C GLY A 74 12.24 -6.66 1.59
N CYS A 75 11.33 -7.34 0.91
CA CYS A 75 11.34 -7.61 -0.52
C CYS A 75 9.98 -7.18 -1.07
N SER A 76 9.95 -6.07 -1.78
CA SER A 76 8.72 -5.56 -2.39
C SER A 76 8.82 -5.66 -3.89
N ILE A 77 7.76 -6.10 -4.56
CA ILE A 77 7.73 -6.33 -6.01
C ILE A 77 6.57 -5.53 -6.56
N ARG A 78 6.80 -4.75 -7.60
CA ARG A 78 5.79 -4.10 -8.43
C ARG A 78 5.81 -4.74 -9.80
N PHE A 79 4.78 -5.50 -10.15
CA PHE A 79 4.56 -5.99 -11.50
C PHE A 79 4.02 -4.85 -12.37
N HIS A 80 4.56 -4.71 -13.58
CA HIS A 80 4.13 -3.73 -14.57
C HIS A 80 2.95 -4.28 -15.37
N HIS A 81 1.81 -4.45 -14.72
CA HIS A 81 0.59 -4.95 -15.36
C HIS A 81 -0.03 -3.86 -16.27
N PRO A 82 -0.55 -4.20 -17.47
CA PRO A 82 -1.04 -3.22 -18.45
C PRO A 82 -2.12 -2.27 -17.92
N LEU A 83 -3.00 -2.78 -17.05
CA LEU A 83 -4.13 -1.99 -16.52
C LEU A 83 -3.76 -1.07 -15.36
N ARG A 84 -2.85 -1.48 -14.49
CA ARG A 84 -2.34 -0.69 -13.35
C ARG A 84 -1.20 -1.44 -12.67
N PRO A 85 -0.34 -0.77 -11.88
CA PRO A 85 0.64 -1.47 -11.05
C PRO A 85 -0.01 -2.53 -10.13
N VAL A 86 0.68 -3.66 -9.96
CA VAL A 86 0.35 -4.69 -8.97
C VAL A 86 1.53 -4.86 -8.02
N ASP A 87 1.33 -4.62 -6.72
CA ASP A 87 2.37 -4.62 -5.72
C ASP A 87 2.22 -5.78 -4.72
N ILE A 88 3.30 -6.54 -4.51
CA ILE A 88 3.44 -7.49 -3.41
C ILE A 88 4.51 -6.96 -2.46
N ILE A 89 4.08 -6.57 -1.26
CA ILE A 89 4.97 -6.01 -0.23
C ILE A 89 5.25 -7.07 0.81
N ALA A 90 6.43 -7.69 0.71
CA ALA A 90 6.80 -8.80 1.57
C ALA A 90 7.94 -8.45 2.54
N VAL A 91 7.92 -9.09 3.71
CA VAL A 91 9.00 -9.03 4.71
C VAL A 91 9.41 -10.44 5.10
N ASN A 92 10.61 -10.61 5.64
CA ASN A 92 11.10 -11.92 6.08
C ASN A 92 10.47 -12.41 7.41
N PHE A 93 9.28 -11.90 7.75
CA PHE A 93 8.48 -12.30 8.91
C PHE A 93 7.05 -12.63 8.43
N PRO A 94 6.48 -13.79 8.80
CA PRO A 94 5.38 -14.37 8.03
C PRO A 94 3.96 -13.84 8.31
N TYR A 95 3.73 -13.14 9.43
CA TYR A 95 2.41 -12.59 9.76
C TYR A 95 2.52 -11.30 10.56
N PHE A 96 1.40 -10.59 10.73
CA PHE A 96 1.30 -9.48 11.66
C PHE A 96 0.38 -9.88 12.82
N PRO A 97 0.77 -9.67 14.09
CA PRO A 97 0.07 -10.28 15.23
C PRO A 97 -1.28 -9.63 15.60
N PHE A 98 -1.72 -8.63 14.86
CA PHE A 98 -3.01 -7.96 15.05
C PHE A 98 -3.52 -7.38 13.72
N ASP A 99 -4.81 -7.09 13.60
CA ASP A 99 -5.44 -6.63 12.34
C ASP A 99 -6.40 -5.44 12.52
N SER A 100 -6.19 -4.64 13.57
CA SER A 100 -6.94 -3.40 13.79
C SER A 100 -6.06 -2.15 13.76
N PRO A 101 -6.50 -1.06 13.12
CA PRO A 101 -5.83 0.25 13.23
C PRO A 101 -5.71 0.74 14.67
N LYS A 102 -6.70 0.45 15.52
CA LYS A 102 -6.66 0.80 16.95
C LYS A 102 -5.50 0.11 17.66
N GLU A 103 -5.27 -1.17 17.36
CA GLU A 103 -4.16 -1.95 17.94
C GLU A 103 -2.82 -1.45 17.41
N ALA A 104 -2.74 -1.10 16.12
CA ALA A 104 -1.53 -0.49 15.55
C ALA A 104 -1.19 0.83 16.26
N VAL A 105 -2.15 1.76 16.36
CA VAL A 105 -1.96 3.04 17.08
C VAL A 105 -1.53 2.79 18.53
N ALA A 106 -2.21 1.87 19.21
CA ALA A 106 -1.91 1.49 20.59
C ALA A 106 -0.49 0.93 20.77
N LEU A 107 0.05 0.20 19.77
CA LEU A 107 1.42 -0.29 19.77
C LEU A 107 2.41 0.88 19.64
N PHE A 108 2.20 1.75 18.65
CA PHE A 108 3.10 2.88 18.40
C PHE A 108 3.14 3.87 19.57
N TYR A 109 2.02 4.09 20.27
CA TYR A 109 2.03 4.88 21.51
C TYR A 109 2.91 4.24 22.60
N ARG A 110 2.82 2.93 22.80
CA ARG A 110 3.65 2.24 23.79
C ARG A 110 5.13 2.27 23.42
N ILE A 111 5.46 2.10 22.14
CA ILE A 111 6.82 2.29 21.63
C ILE A 111 7.29 3.73 21.91
N HIS A 112 6.47 4.74 21.63
CA HIS A 112 6.77 6.14 21.94
C HIS A 112 7.09 6.35 23.42
N PHE A 113 6.23 5.87 24.30
CA PHE A 113 6.41 6.01 25.75
C PHE A 113 7.63 5.26 26.27
N PHE A 114 7.97 4.10 25.69
CA PHE A 114 9.19 3.37 26.01
C PHE A 114 10.44 4.11 25.54
N LEU A 115 10.45 4.63 24.30
CA LEU A 115 11.59 5.38 23.78
C LEU A 115 11.84 6.67 24.57
N LYS A 116 10.78 7.35 25.03
CA LYS A 116 10.87 8.52 25.91
C LYS A 116 11.36 8.17 27.31
N HIS A 117 10.98 7.00 27.84
CA HIS A 117 11.37 6.54 29.18
C HIS A 117 11.68 5.03 29.16
N ARG A 118 12.96 4.69 29.02
CA ARG A 118 13.45 3.32 28.76
C ARG A 118 13.42 2.42 30.00
N THR A 119 12.24 2.15 30.54
CA THR A 119 12.07 1.25 31.71
C THR A 119 11.66 -0.16 31.30
N PRO A 120 12.05 -1.21 32.05
CA PRO A 120 11.63 -2.59 31.78
C PRO A 120 10.11 -2.76 31.76
N ARG A 121 9.39 -2.07 32.67
CA ARG A 121 7.92 -2.07 32.70
C ARG A 121 7.32 -1.58 31.38
N ARG A 122 7.81 -0.45 30.85
CA ARG A 122 7.32 0.11 29.58
C ARG A 122 7.71 -0.75 28.38
N PHE A 123 8.86 -1.41 28.43
CA PHE A 123 9.24 -2.39 27.42
C PHE A 123 8.25 -3.56 27.39
N ILE A 124 7.90 -4.12 28.56
CA ILE A 124 6.89 -5.18 28.68
C ILE A 124 5.51 -4.70 28.21
N ASP A 125 5.15 -3.44 28.51
CA ASP A 125 3.86 -2.87 28.11
C ASP A 125 3.65 -2.86 26.59
N ILE A 126 4.71 -2.76 25.76
CA ILE A 126 4.63 -2.87 24.29
C ILE A 126 3.92 -4.17 23.88
N PHE A 127 4.26 -5.28 24.54
CA PHE A 127 3.72 -6.62 24.28
C PHE A 127 2.32 -6.84 24.86
N ARG A 128 1.74 -5.87 25.58
CA ARG A 128 0.34 -5.95 26.04
C ARG A 128 -0.67 -5.53 24.95
N THR A 129 -0.23 -4.89 23.88
CA THR A 129 -1.10 -4.44 22.78
C THR A 129 -1.66 -5.62 22.00
N GLY A 130 -2.97 -5.64 21.72
CA GLY A 130 -3.60 -6.69 20.90
C GLY A 130 -3.27 -8.11 21.36
N GLU A 131 -2.99 -8.26 22.66
CA GLU A 131 -2.53 -9.51 23.26
C GLU A 131 -1.27 -10.11 22.63
N LEU A 132 -0.37 -9.27 22.11
CA LEU A 132 0.95 -9.62 21.55
C LEU A 132 1.72 -10.65 22.40
N TYR A 133 1.60 -10.59 23.73
CA TYR A 133 2.17 -11.54 24.67
C TYR A 133 1.78 -13.00 24.38
N ARG A 134 0.56 -13.26 23.90
CA ARG A 134 0.09 -14.60 23.50
C ARG A 134 0.81 -15.13 22.25
N HIS A 135 1.40 -14.23 21.47
CA HIS A 135 2.16 -14.56 20.27
C HIS A 135 3.67 -14.63 20.53
N PHE A 136 4.16 -14.36 21.74
CA PHE A 136 5.59 -14.17 22.03
C PHE A 136 6.47 -15.36 21.60
N GLY A 137 6.07 -16.58 21.97
CA GLY A 137 6.81 -17.79 21.57
C GLY A 137 6.86 -17.98 20.05
N ARG A 138 5.77 -17.65 19.34
CA ARG A 138 5.71 -17.70 17.87
C ARG A 138 6.52 -16.58 17.22
N ILE A 139 6.48 -15.36 17.76
CA ILE A 139 7.28 -14.23 17.30
C ILE A 139 8.77 -14.58 17.39
N ILE A 140 9.23 -15.09 18.54
CA ILE A 140 10.63 -15.52 18.72
C ILE A 140 10.99 -16.63 17.72
N ARG A 141 10.11 -17.61 17.54
CA ARG A 141 10.34 -18.72 16.59
C ARG A 141 10.46 -18.23 15.14
N CYS A 142 9.65 -17.26 14.76
CA CYS A 142 9.59 -16.71 13.39
C CYS A 142 10.57 -15.56 13.16
N MET A 143 11.24 -15.04 14.21
CA MET A 143 12.21 -13.96 14.07
C MET A 143 13.39 -14.39 13.19
N PRO A 144 13.75 -13.61 12.16
CA PRO A 144 14.89 -13.91 11.33
C PRO A 144 16.17 -13.93 12.15
N LYS A 145 16.90 -15.04 12.08
CA LYS A 145 18.23 -15.18 12.71
C LYS A 145 19.35 -14.66 11.82
N LYS A 146 19.14 -14.67 10.50
CA LYS A 146 20.11 -14.21 9.49
C LYS A 146 19.83 -12.76 9.11
N THR A 147 20.88 -12.03 8.75
CA THR A 147 20.81 -10.60 8.35
C THR A 147 21.17 -10.36 6.88
N GLY A 148 21.40 -11.41 6.09
CA GLY A 148 21.56 -11.33 4.63
C GLY A 148 20.22 -11.26 3.88
N MET A 149 20.24 -10.93 2.59
CA MET A 149 19.02 -10.86 1.76
C MET A 149 18.56 -12.23 1.20
N ASN A 150 19.43 -13.24 1.16
CA ASN A 150 19.09 -14.59 0.67
C ASN A 150 18.16 -15.33 1.67
N GLN A 151 16.86 -15.00 1.65
CA GLN A 151 15.86 -15.43 2.63
C GLN A 151 14.48 -15.69 1.98
N MET A 152 13.55 -16.17 2.80
CA MET A 152 12.12 -16.19 2.50
C MET A 152 11.48 -14.86 2.90
N TYR A 153 10.52 -14.40 2.10
CA TYR A 153 9.69 -13.22 2.35
C TYR A 153 8.21 -13.57 2.20
N TYR A 154 7.35 -12.87 2.93
CA TYR A 154 5.91 -13.12 3.03
C TYR A 154 5.11 -11.82 2.95
N SER A 155 3.98 -11.82 2.24
CA SER A 155 3.11 -10.65 2.08
C SER A 155 2.38 -10.20 3.36
N THR A 156 2.50 -10.97 4.46
CA THR A 156 1.85 -10.85 5.78
C THR A 156 0.32 -10.85 5.80
N HIS A 157 -0.32 -10.29 4.77
CA HIS A 157 -1.77 -10.31 4.55
C HIS A 157 -2.11 -11.27 3.42
N SER A 158 -3.35 -11.77 3.46
CA SER A 158 -3.95 -12.60 2.42
C SER A 158 -4.77 -11.77 1.43
N TYR A 159 -5.03 -12.31 0.24
CA TYR A 159 -5.74 -11.63 -0.85
C TYR A 159 -6.84 -12.51 -1.44
N GLY A 160 -7.94 -11.88 -1.84
CA GLY A 160 -9.09 -12.52 -2.48
C GLY A 160 -9.86 -13.49 -1.57
N LYS A 161 -10.91 -14.08 -2.15
CA LYS A 161 -11.81 -15.04 -1.45
C LYS A 161 -11.10 -16.34 -1.04
N GLU A 162 -10.03 -16.71 -1.75
CA GLU A 162 -9.22 -17.90 -1.47
C GLU A 162 -8.17 -17.68 -0.37
N TYR A 163 -8.10 -16.47 0.20
CA TYR A 163 -7.14 -16.09 1.23
C TYR A 163 -5.69 -16.41 0.85
N LEU A 164 -5.29 -16.02 -0.37
CA LEU A 164 -3.93 -16.27 -0.87
C LEU A 164 -2.92 -15.39 -0.14
N LYS A 165 -1.93 -15.99 0.52
CA LYS A 165 -0.71 -15.31 0.97
C LYS A 165 0.41 -15.59 -0.02
N PHE A 166 1.19 -14.56 -0.34
CA PHE A 166 2.32 -14.68 -1.24
C PHE A 166 3.61 -14.89 -0.48
N ARG A 167 4.40 -15.83 -0.99
CA ARG A 167 5.70 -16.19 -0.45
C ARG A 167 6.75 -16.10 -1.55
N VAL A 168 7.86 -15.45 -1.23
CA VAL A 168 8.94 -15.16 -2.18
C VAL A 168 10.26 -15.68 -1.64
N ARG A 169 10.96 -16.51 -2.41
CA ARG A 169 12.31 -16.99 -2.08
C ARG A 169 13.31 -16.19 -2.91
N TYR A 170 14.21 -15.44 -2.27
CA TYR A 170 15.32 -14.81 -2.96
C TYR A 170 16.58 -15.68 -2.91
N GLU A 171 17.04 -16.11 -4.07
CA GLU A 171 18.30 -16.83 -4.28
C GLU A 171 19.30 -15.86 -4.89
N MET A 172 20.06 -15.20 -4.02
CA MET A 172 20.98 -14.13 -4.41
C MET A 172 22.07 -14.61 -5.39
N ASP A 173 22.55 -15.85 -5.23
CA ASP A 173 23.62 -16.42 -6.06
C ASP A 173 23.19 -16.60 -7.53
N HIS A 174 21.90 -16.79 -7.77
CA HIS A 174 21.30 -16.91 -9.10
C HIS A 174 20.60 -15.62 -9.55
N GLY A 175 20.57 -14.58 -8.71
CA GLY A 175 19.77 -13.38 -8.94
C GLY A 175 18.30 -13.69 -9.19
N ARG A 176 17.70 -14.66 -8.47
CA ARG A 176 16.35 -15.17 -8.77
C ARG A 176 15.39 -15.01 -7.60
N LEU A 177 14.18 -14.53 -7.87
CA LEU A 177 13.05 -14.52 -6.94
C LEU A 177 12.01 -15.55 -7.36
N SER A 178 11.91 -16.66 -6.64
CA SER A 178 10.88 -17.69 -6.87
C SER A 178 9.59 -17.34 -6.12
N LEU A 179 8.46 -17.35 -6.83
CA LEU A 179 7.15 -16.90 -6.36
C LEU A 179 6.24 -18.08 -6.04
N TYR A 180 5.53 -17.99 -4.92
CA TYR A 180 4.58 -18.99 -4.47
C TYR A 180 3.31 -18.34 -3.91
N ALA A 181 2.17 -19.01 -4.09
CA ALA A 181 0.93 -18.73 -3.37
C ALA A 181 0.66 -19.85 -2.36
N GLU A 182 0.14 -19.47 -1.20
CA GLU A 182 -0.29 -20.37 -0.13
C GLU A 182 -1.69 -19.94 0.32
N LYS A 183 -2.58 -20.87 0.66
CA LYS A 183 -3.89 -20.54 1.25
C LYS A 183 -3.76 -20.41 2.75
N ASP A 184 -4.14 -19.27 3.33
CA ASP A 184 -4.12 -19.08 4.78
C ASP A 184 -5.21 -18.10 5.23
N MET A 185 -6.29 -18.65 5.78
CA MET A 185 -7.42 -17.88 6.31
C MET A 185 -7.09 -17.12 7.60
N ASN A 186 -5.95 -17.39 8.25
CA ASN A 186 -5.61 -16.73 9.50
C ASN A 186 -5.05 -15.33 9.23
N HIS A 187 -5.69 -14.30 9.77
CA HIS A 187 -5.24 -12.91 9.63
C HIS A 187 -4.05 -12.56 10.54
N THR A 188 -4.04 -13.08 11.77
CA THR A 188 -3.05 -12.74 12.81
C THR A 188 -2.12 -13.89 13.18
N ASP A 189 -2.08 -14.92 12.32
CA ASP A 189 -1.24 -16.11 12.45
C ASP A 189 -0.68 -16.52 11.08
N TYR A 190 0.23 -17.48 11.06
CA TYR A 190 0.73 -18.09 9.82
C TYR A 190 0.61 -19.60 9.88
N LYS A 191 -0.43 -20.11 9.20
CA LYS A 191 -0.75 -21.54 9.09
C LYS A 191 -1.13 -21.86 7.64
N PRO A 192 -0.16 -21.73 6.70
CA PRO A 192 -0.43 -21.94 5.29
C PRO A 192 -0.82 -23.39 5.00
N GLN A 193 -1.73 -23.56 4.06
CA GLN A 193 -2.07 -24.81 3.41
C GLN A 193 -1.80 -24.67 1.92
N ASN A 194 -1.47 -25.78 1.25
CA ASN A 194 -1.33 -25.86 -0.20
C ASN A 194 -0.39 -24.80 -0.80
N LYS A 195 0.85 -25.20 -1.06
CA LYS A 195 1.84 -24.33 -1.68
C LYS A 195 1.87 -24.54 -3.19
N THR A 196 1.54 -23.50 -3.95
CA THR A 196 1.58 -23.50 -5.42
C THR A 196 2.74 -22.64 -5.90
N TYR A 197 3.58 -23.19 -6.78
CA TYR A 197 4.61 -22.43 -7.47
C TYR A 197 3.99 -21.60 -8.59
N LEU A 198 4.37 -20.32 -8.69
CA LEU A 198 3.77 -19.37 -9.64
C LEU A 198 4.74 -18.99 -10.77
N GLY A 199 6.02 -19.33 -10.64
CA GLY A 199 7.09 -18.86 -11.52
C GLY A 199 8.17 -18.11 -10.77
N TYR A 200 8.94 -17.30 -11.48
CA TYR A 200 10.08 -16.59 -10.92
C TYR A 200 10.34 -15.25 -11.62
N ILE A 201 11.18 -14.44 -10.97
CA ILE A 201 11.68 -13.17 -11.52
C ILE A 201 13.20 -13.23 -11.52
N ASN A 202 13.82 -12.99 -12.69
CA ASN A 202 15.25 -12.75 -12.77
C ASN A 202 15.51 -11.29 -12.38
N VAL A 203 16.31 -11.09 -11.33
CA VAL A 203 16.65 -9.78 -10.78
C VAL A 203 17.87 -9.24 -11.52
N GLY A 204 17.68 -8.12 -12.21
CA GLY A 204 18.72 -7.48 -13.01
C GLY A 204 19.91 -6.98 -12.17
N PRO A 205 21.10 -6.88 -12.80
CA PRO A 205 22.31 -6.46 -12.12
C PRO A 205 22.24 -4.99 -11.69
N GLY A 206 22.64 -4.71 -10.45
CA GLY A 206 22.74 -3.36 -9.92
C GLY A 206 21.39 -2.67 -9.65
N PRO A 207 21.40 -1.48 -9.05
CA PRO A 207 20.19 -0.76 -8.76
C PRO A 207 19.54 -0.22 -10.06
N GLY A 208 18.33 -0.67 -10.37
CA GLY A 208 17.52 -0.15 -11.46
C GLY A 208 17.12 1.31 -11.23
N SER A 209 17.24 2.14 -12.26
CA SER A 209 16.80 3.52 -12.26
C SER A 209 15.28 3.61 -12.09
N GLY A 210 14.80 3.97 -10.90
CA GLY A 210 13.39 4.29 -10.72
C GLY A 210 12.89 4.13 -9.31
N GLU A 211 13.34 4.96 -8.36
CA GLU A 211 12.51 5.18 -7.17
C GLU A 211 11.10 5.58 -7.60
N VAL A 212 10.11 4.88 -7.07
CA VAL A 212 8.68 5.17 -7.18
C VAL A 212 8.18 5.85 -5.91
N LYS A 213 7.02 6.53 -5.99
CA LYS A 213 6.39 7.23 -4.86
C LYS A 213 6.36 6.34 -3.60
N TYR A 214 5.69 5.20 -3.70
CA TYR A 214 5.64 4.11 -2.73
C TYR A 214 5.06 2.87 -3.41
N LEU A 215 5.30 1.70 -2.81
CA LEU A 215 4.56 0.47 -3.11
C LEU A 215 3.35 0.41 -2.18
N ASP A 216 2.23 -0.07 -2.68
CA ASP A 216 0.94 0.05 -2.02
C ASP A 216 0.23 -1.31 -1.91
N PRO A 217 -0.15 -1.80 -0.71
CA PRO A 217 -0.89 -3.05 -0.59
C PRO A 217 -2.27 -3.02 -1.27
N MET A 218 -2.81 -1.83 -1.56
CA MET A 218 -4.07 -1.67 -2.30
C MET A 218 -3.87 -1.76 -3.81
N ASN A 219 -2.62 -1.77 -4.31
CA ASN A 219 -2.29 -2.26 -5.65
C ASN A 219 -2.29 -3.80 -5.69
N ALA A 220 -3.29 -4.44 -5.11
CA ALA A 220 -3.38 -5.91 -5.09
C ALA A 220 -3.59 -6.49 -6.51
N PRO A 221 -3.35 -7.79 -6.73
CA PRO A 221 -3.70 -8.44 -8.01
C PRO A 221 -5.18 -8.23 -8.35
N LEU A 222 -5.50 -8.13 -9.65
CA LEU A 222 -6.85 -7.79 -10.10
C LEU A 222 -7.83 -8.89 -9.69
N GLY A 223 -8.95 -8.50 -9.06
CA GLY A 223 -9.92 -9.46 -8.50
C GLY A 223 -9.51 -10.09 -7.15
N TYR A 224 -8.30 -9.81 -6.64
CA TYR A 224 -7.80 -10.33 -5.36
C TYR A 224 -7.65 -9.19 -4.34
N GLN A 225 -8.76 -8.60 -3.89
CA GLN A 225 -8.71 -7.52 -2.90
C GLN A 225 -7.98 -7.98 -1.61
N PRO A 226 -7.19 -7.10 -0.97
CA PRO A 226 -6.48 -7.48 0.24
C PRO A 226 -7.46 -7.66 1.41
N ASN A 227 -7.25 -8.72 2.19
CA ASN A 227 -8.08 -9.04 3.34
C ASN A 227 -7.54 -8.38 4.63
N GLY A 228 -8.45 -8.09 5.57
CA GLY A 228 -8.13 -7.43 6.83
C GLY A 228 -8.11 -5.91 6.73
N ASN A 229 -7.83 -5.23 7.84
CA ASN A 229 -7.84 -3.75 7.90
C ASN A 229 -6.44 -3.13 7.77
N MET A 230 -5.39 -3.91 8.04
CA MET A 230 -4.01 -3.43 7.95
C MET A 230 -3.60 -2.97 6.55
N PRO A 231 -4.01 -3.61 5.44
CA PRO A 231 -3.72 -3.11 4.09
C PRO A 231 -4.21 -1.67 3.86
N LEU A 232 -5.45 -1.36 4.24
CA LEU A 232 -6.01 -0.01 4.10
C LEU A 232 -5.26 1.01 4.96
N LEU A 233 -4.95 0.66 6.22
CA LEU A 233 -4.13 1.51 7.08
C LEU A 233 -2.75 1.77 6.46
N ARG A 234 -2.10 0.74 5.92
CA ARG A 234 -0.78 0.83 5.30
C ARG A 234 -0.79 1.70 4.05
N HIS A 235 -1.83 1.63 3.21
CA HIS A 235 -2.02 2.52 2.07
C HIS A 235 -1.94 3.99 2.50
N TYR A 236 -2.75 4.39 3.48
CA TYR A 236 -2.73 5.77 3.98
C TYR A 236 -1.40 6.13 4.64
N MET A 237 -0.83 5.23 5.46
CA MET A 237 0.48 5.46 6.08
C MET A 237 1.58 5.67 5.02
N TYR A 238 1.56 4.93 3.91
CA TYR A 238 2.58 5.04 2.86
C TYR A 238 2.44 6.32 2.06
N MET A 239 1.22 6.72 1.71
CA MET A 239 0.97 8.04 1.10
C MET A 239 1.44 9.18 2.02
N ARG A 240 1.09 9.12 3.31
CA ARG A 240 1.50 10.11 4.32
C ARG A 240 3.01 10.19 4.47
N SER A 241 3.66 9.03 4.62
CA SER A 241 5.10 8.91 4.71
C SER A 241 5.80 9.48 3.47
N PHE A 242 5.25 9.25 2.28
CA PHE A 242 5.76 9.81 1.04
C PHE A 242 5.63 11.35 1.02
N LEU A 243 4.43 11.89 1.26
CA LEU A 243 4.21 13.35 1.25
C LEU A 243 5.04 14.05 2.32
N GLY A 244 5.18 13.47 3.52
CA GLY A 244 6.06 13.97 4.56
C GLY A 244 7.50 14.13 4.08
N ARG A 245 8.02 13.13 3.38
CA ARG A 245 9.37 13.15 2.80
C ARG A 245 9.52 14.25 1.75
N MET A 246 8.48 14.49 0.95
CA MET A 246 8.48 15.53 -0.08
C MET A 246 8.35 16.95 0.51
N MET A 247 7.83 17.11 1.73
CA MET A 247 7.85 18.40 2.43
C MET A 247 9.23 18.76 2.99
N GLU A 248 10.09 17.77 3.21
CA GLU A 248 11.44 17.96 3.76
C GLU A 248 12.43 18.42 2.69
N VAL A 249 12.22 18.08 1.42
CA VAL A 249 13.19 18.33 0.34
C VAL A 249 12.68 19.36 -0.66
N GLY A 250 13.60 20.04 -1.33
CA GLY A 250 13.26 20.80 -2.54
C GLY A 250 12.83 19.85 -3.66
N LEU A 251 11.72 20.13 -4.33
CA LEU A 251 11.16 19.23 -5.33
C LEU A 251 11.97 19.24 -6.62
N THR A 252 12.30 18.04 -7.10
CA THR A 252 12.77 17.85 -8.48
C THR A 252 11.60 17.55 -9.42
N LYS A 253 11.82 17.61 -10.74
CA LYS A 253 10.85 17.14 -11.76
C LYS A 253 10.31 15.74 -11.47
N LYS A 254 11.17 14.86 -10.97
CA LYS A 254 10.79 13.49 -10.63
C LYS A 254 9.86 13.45 -9.42
N ASP A 255 10.11 14.27 -8.41
CA ASP A 255 9.28 14.37 -7.22
C ASP A 255 7.89 14.92 -7.56
N VAL A 256 7.83 15.97 -8.38
CA VAL A 256 6.59 16.51 -8.93
C VAL A 256 5.81 15.42 -9.67
N SER A 257 6.46 14.67 -10.56
CA SER A 257 5.81 13.55 -11.26
C SER A 257 5.26 12.49 -10.31
N MET A 258 5.96 12.17 -9.22
CA MET A 258 5.46 11.25 -8.20
C MET A 258 4.27 11.82 -7.41
N ILE A 259 4.23 13.13 -7.15
CA ILE A 259 3.09 13.81 -6.53
C ILE A 259 1.90 13.84 -7.49
N GLU A 260 2.11 14.11 -8.78
CA GLU A 260 1.06 14.03 -9.81
C GLU A 260 0.48 12.61 -9.92
N GLN A 261 1.31 11.58 -9.74
CA GLN A 261 0.84 10.20 -9.64
C GLN A 261 0.00 9.95 -8.38
N VAL A 262 0.26 10.63 -7.25
CA VAL A 262 -0.64 10.56 -6.08
C VAL A 262 -1.95 11.26 -6.42
N TRP A 263 -1.89 12.45 -7.01
CA TRP A 263 -3.09 13.18 -7.42
C TRP A 263 -3.96 12.37 -8.39
N ALA A 264 -3.36 11.74 -9.40
CA ALA A 264 -4.09 10.92 -10.36
C ALA A 264 -4.91 9.79 -9.70
N GLU A 265 -4.41 9.23 -8.59
CA GLU A 265 -5.11 8.20 -7.83
C GLU A 265 -6.22 8.79 -6.94
N GLU A 266 -5.94 9.93 -6.30
CA GLU A 266 -6.82 10.57 -5.32
C GLU A 266 -7.93 11.42 -5.94
N LYS A 267 -7.77 11.89 -7.17
CA LYS A 267 -8.63 12.95 -7.73
C LYS A 267 -10.11 12.59 -7.75
N TYR A 268 -10.47 11.32 -7.96
CA TYR A 268 -11.86 10.87 -7.95
C TYR A 268 -12.44 10.81 -6.54
N PHE A 269 -11.60 10.42 -5.57
CA PHE A 269 -11.95 10.52 -4.16
C PHE A 269 -12.21 11.98 -3.79
N VAL A 270 -11.30 12.90 -4.11
CA VAL A 270 -11.49 14.33 -3.85
C VAL A 270 -12.72 14.88 -4.57
N LEU A 271 -12.96 14.51 -5.84
CA LEU A 271 -14.14 14.94 -6.59
C LEU A 271 -15.46 14.53 -5.94
N SER A 272 -15.50 13.31 -5.38
CA SER A 272 -16.67 12.80 -4.63
C SER A 272 -16.94 13.55 -3.32
N LYS A 273 -15.94 14.27 -2.80
CA LYS A 273 -16.00 15.03 -1.54
C LYS A 273 -16.19 16.53 -1.74
N SER A 274 -15.51 17.11 -2.72
CA SER A 274 -15.60 18.54 -3.02
C SER A 274 -14.97 18.88 -4.37
N ARG A 275 -15.79 19.44 -5.27
CA ARG A 275 -15.30 20.02 -6.53
C ARG A 275 -14.34 21.19 -6.30
N LYS A 276 -14.58 22.00 -5.26
CA LYS A 276 -13.72 23.15 -4.92
C LYS A 276 -12.30 22.69 -4.59
N ILE A 277 -12.15 21.71 -3.70
CA ILE A 277 -10.83 21.16 -3.34
C ILE A 277 -10.15 20.53 -4.56
N TYR A 278 -10.91 19.82 -5.40
CA TYR A 278 -10.38 19.25 -6.64
C TYR A 278 -9.75 20.32 -7.53
N ASP A 279 -10.45 21.44 -7.74
CA ASP A 279 -9.97 22.53 -8.59
C ASP A 279 -8.78 23.25 -7.93
N GLU A 280 -8.77 23.45 -6.60
CA GLU A 280 -7.63 24.01 -5.86
C GLU A 280 -6.35 23.17 -6.00
N ILE A 281 -6.46 21.83 -5.88
CA ILE A 281 -5.31 20.93 -6.08
C ILE A 281 -4.80 21.02 -7.52
N ARG A 282 -5.71 21.07 -8.50
CA ARG A 282 -5.34 21.17 -9.92
C ARG A 282 -4.58 22.46 -10.22
N GLU A 283 -4.99 23.58 -9.64
CA GLU A 283 -4.27 24.86 -9.78
C GLU A 283 -2.89 24.80 -9.11
N LEU A 284 -2.80 24.27 -7.88
CA LEU A 284 -1.54 24.11 -7.17
C LEU A 284 -0.50 23.28 -7.95
N LEU A 285 -0.93 22.21 -8.62
CA LEU A 285 -0.02 21.35 -9.40
C LEU A 285 0.58 22.05 -10.63
N LYS A 286 0.02 23.18 -11.08
CA LYS A 286 0.60 23.97 -12.17
C LYS A 286 1.91 24.65 -11.78
N GLU A 287 2.16 24.83 -10.48
CA GLU A 287 3.38 25.46 -9.95
C GLU A 287 4.63 24.55 -10.05
N ARG A 288 4.45 23.27 -10.41
CA ARG A 288 5.52 22.28 -10.65
C ARG A 288 6.50 22.18 -9.46
N GLU A 289 7.79 22.37 -9.67
CA GLU A 289 8.82 22.26 -8.64
C GLU A 289 8.66 23.29 -7.49
N ASN A 290 7.91 24.37 -7.72
CA ASN A 290 7.63 25.39 -6.70
C ASN A 290 6.37 25.10 -5.88
N MET A 291 5.63 24.03 -6.19
CA MET A 291 4.37 23.74 -5.50
C MET A 291 4.58 23.49 -4.00
N SER A 292 3.65 23.98 -3.18
CA SER A 292 3.64 23.66 -1.75
C SER A 292 3.09 22.26 -1.49
N VAL A 293 3.97 21.29 -1.20
CA VAL A 293 3.56 19.93 -0.77
C VAL A 293 2.72 19.99 0.51
N ALA A 294 3.03 20.91 1.42
CA ALA A 294 2.25 21.12 2.64
C ALA A 294 0.81 21.53 2.30
N ARG A 295 0.60 22.47 1.36
CA ARG A 295 -0.75 22.84 0.91
C ARG A 295 -1.45 21.68 0.20
N PHE A 296 -0.75 20.92 -0.64
CA PHE A 296 -1.30 19.73 -1.30
C PHE A 296 -1.80 18.71 -0.28
N ARG A 297 -1.00 18.42 0.75
CA ARG A 297 -1.38 17.52 1.85
C ARG A 297 -2.59 18.05 2.62
N LEU A 298 -2.62 19.34 2.96
CA LEU A 298 -3.75 19.96 3.66
C LEU A 298 -5.06 19.84 2.86
N LEU A 299 -5.01 20.07 1.55
CA LEU A 299 -6.19 19.92 0.68
C LEU A 299 -6.72 18.47 0.66
N LEU A 300 -5.82 17.48 0.62
CA LEU A 300 -6.23 16.08 0.78
C LEU A 300 -6.88 15.84 2.14
N ASP A 301 -6.32 16.38 3.23
CA ASP A 301 -6.86 16.22 4.59
C ASP A 301 -8.27 16.79 4.67
N GLU A 302 -8.48 17.99 4.14
CA GLU A 302 -9.79 18.63 4.05
C GLU A 302 -10.80 17.77 3.27
N ALA A 303 -10.37 17.07 2.21
CA ALA A 303 -11.24 16.15 1.48
C ALA A 303 -11.58 14.88 2.28
N TYR A 304 -10.60 14.28 2.97
CA TYR A 304 -10.81 13.09 3.81
C TYR A 304 -11.70 13.37 5.03
N GLU A 305 -11.65 14.58 5.59
CA GLU A 305 -12.50 15.00 6.71
C GLU A 305 -13.94 15.31 6.30
N LYS A 306 -14.20 15.59 5.02
CA LYS A 306 -15.54 15.87 4.53
C LYS A 306 -16.42 14.63 4.52
N LYS A 307 -17.64 14.79 5.02
CA LYS A 307 -18.72 13.83 4.80
C LYS A 307 -19.10 13.81 3.32
N TYR A 308 -19.65 12.69 2.87
CA TYR A 308 -20.28 12.64 1.55
C TYR A 308 -21.52 13.53 1.55
N ASP A 309 -21.72 14.19 0.41
CA ASP A 309 -22.87 15.04 0.12
C ASP A 309 -23.42 14.64 -1.24
N GLU A 310 -24.75 14.64 -1.37
CA GLU A 310 -25.44 14.17 -2.58
C GLU A 310 -24.98 14.89 -3.85
N LYS A 311 -24.76 16.21 -3.79
CA LYS A 311 -24.33 17.00 -4.95
C LYS A 311 -22.98 16.51 -5.47
N HIS A 312 -22.03 16.27 -4.55
CA HIS A 312 -20.69 15.81 -4.92
C HIS A 312 -20.66 14.34 -5.34
N MET A 313 -21.46 13.49 -4.69
CA MET A 313 -21.62 12.09 -5.09
C MET A 313 -22.24 11.96 -6.48
N ARG A 314 -23.27 12.75 -6.78
CA ARG A 314 -23.90 12.80 -8.11
C ARG A 314 -22.88 13.19 -9.18
N ASN A 315 -22.08 14.23 -8.92
CA ASN A 315 -21.03 14.69 -9.83
C ASN A 315 -19.99 13.60 -10.10
N PHE A 316 -19.51 12.95 -9.03
CA PHE A 316 -18.58 11.83 -9.14
C PHE A 316 -19.18 10.66 -9.95
N LEU A 317 -20.38 10.21 -9.61
CA LEU A 317 -21.05 9.10 -10.30
C LEU A 317 -21.24 9.40 -11.79
N GLN A 318 -21.74 10.60 -12.13
CA GLN A 318 -21.90 11.01 -13.53
C GLN A 318 -20.57 11.05 -14.28
N HIS A 319 -19.51 11.55 -13.64
CA HIS A 319 -18.19 11.62 -14.25
C HIS A 319 -17.58 10.22 -14.45
N ALA A 320 -17.66 9.34 -13.45
CA ALA A 320 -17.18 7.97 -13.56
C ALA A 320 -17.98 7.17 -14.59
N TRP A 321 -19.30 7.35 -14.64
CA TRP A 321 -20.18 6.74 -15.64
C TRP A 321 -19.83 7.10 -17.08
N GLY A 322 -19.24 8.29 -17.30
CA GLY A 322 -18.76 8.72 -18.60
C GLY A 322 -17.80 7.73 -19.28
N HIS A 323 -17.06 6.94 -18.49
CA HIS A 323 -16.17 5.88 -18.99
C HIS A 323 -16.93 4.65 -19.51
N PHE A 324 -18.15 4.40 -19.01
CA PHE A 324 -18.89 3.15 -19.27
C PHE A 324 -20.10 3.31 -20.19
N LYS A 325 -20.66 4.52 -20.30
CA LYS A 325 -21.98 4.77 -20.94
C LYS A 325 -22.21 4.16 -22.32
N TYR A 326 -21.16 3.98 -23.12
CA TYR A 326 -21.25 3.42 -24.48
C TYR A 326 -20.98 1.91 -24.56
N LYS A 327 -20.42 1.30 -23.50
CA LYS A 327 -20.14 -0.14 -23.39
C LYS A 327 -21.06 -0.88 -22.41
N ALA A 328 -21.73 -0.14 -21.53
CA ALA A 328 -22.61 -0.70 -20.51
C ALA A 328 -23.86 -1.38 -21.07
N ASP A 329 -24.23 -2.52 -20.49
CA ASP A 329 -25.43 -3.26 -20.84
C ASP A 329 -26.72 -2.63 -20.24
N ALA A 330 -27.88 -3.19 -20.58
CA ALA A 330 -29.17 -2.66 -20.13
C ALA A 330 -29.34 -2.71 -18.60
N SER A 331 -28.83 -3.78 -17.96
CA SER A 331 -28.91 -3.96 -16.51
C SER A 331 -28.03 -2.95 -15.78
N GLU A 332 -26.84 -2.67 -16.32
CA GLU A 332 -25.91 -1.68 -15.78
C GLU A 332 -26.43 -0.25 -15.94
N LYS A 333 -27.06 0.06 -17.08
CA LYS A 333 -27.73 1.35 -17.30
C LYS A 333 -28.86 1.59 -16.31
N GLU A 334 -29.66 0.56 -16.04
CA GLU A 334 -30.72 0.63 -15.03
C GLU A 334 -30.14 0.77 -13.61
N SER A 335 -29.10 0.00 -13.28
CA SER A 335 -28.39 0.12 -12.00
C SER A 335 -27.85 1.53 -11.79
N TYR A 336 -27.25 2.13 -12.82
CA TYR A 336 -26.80 3.53 -12.81
C TYR A 336 -27.95 4.50 -12.54
N ARG A 337 -29.11 4.32 -13.20
CA ARG A 337 -30.30 5.17 -12.99
C ARG A 337 -30.78 5.13 -11.54
N ILE A 338 -30.89 3.93 -10.97
CA ILE A 338 -31.29 3.72 -9.56
C ILE A 338 -30.28 4.38 -8.60
N LEU A 339 -28.98 4.21 -8.85
CA LEU A 339 -27.94 4.81 -8.03
C LEU A 339 -27.92 6.34 -8.13
N LEU A 340 -28.31 6.91 -9.27
CA LEU A 340 -28.40 8.36 -9.47
C LEU A 340 -29.56 8.99 -8.67
N GLU A 341 -30.57 8.20 -8.31
CA GLU A 341 -31.69 8.63 -7.45
C GLU A 341 -31.30 8.56 -5.96
N ARG A 342 -30.61 7.50 -5.53
CA ARG A 342 -30.32 7.26 -4.11
C ARG A 342 -28.97 7.80 -3.63
N LEU A 343 -27.96 7.81 -4.48
CA LEU A 343 -26.61 8.31 -4.21
C LEU A 343 -25.91 7.75 -2.95
N GLU A 344 -26.30 6.55 -2.52
CA GLU A 344 -25.68 5.85 -1.38
C GLU A 344 -24.19 5.58 -1.65
N PRO A 345 -23.26 6.20 -0.90
CA PRO A 345 -21.84 6.20 -1.26
C PRO A 345 -21.24 4.80 -1.45
N GLU A 346 -21.50 3.89 -0.51
CA GLU A 346 -20.98 2.52 -0.60
C GLU A 346 -21.47 1.79 -1.86
N SER A 347 -22.76 1.91 -2.18
CA SER A 347 -23.34 1.28 -3.37
C SER A 347 -22.76 1.87 -4.66
N VAL A 348 -22.57 3.20 -4.69
CA VAL A 348 -21.93 3.89 -5.81
C VAL A 348 -20.48 3.42 -6.00
N HIS A 349 -19.69 3.33 -4.92
CA HIS A 349 -18.29 2.92 -5.02
C HIS A 349 -18.14 1.45 -5.46
N ILE A 350 -18.98 0.55 -4.94
CA ILE A 350 -18.98 -0.86 -5.35
C ILE A 350 -19.33 -0.97 -6.84
N PHE A 351 -20.39 -0.29 -7.28
CA PHE A 351 -20.80 -0.29 -8.69
C PHE A 351 -19.68 0.20 -9.61
N ILE A 352 -19.05 1.34 -9.31
CA ILE A 352 -17.94 1.85 -10.13
C ILE A 352 -16.73 0.92 -10.10
N ALA A 353 -16.40 0.31 -8.96
CA ALA A 353 -15.28 -0.62 -8.86
C ALA A 353 -15.51 -1.89 -9.69
N ASP A 354 -16.73 -2.43 -9.68
CA ASP A 354 -17.09 -3.64 -10.43
C ASP A 354 -17.12 -3.36 -11.93
N LEU A 355 -17.63 -2.20 -12.38
CA LEU A 355 -17.55 -1.79 -13.79
C LEU A 355 -16.11 -1.54 -14.23
N ALA A 356 -15.29 -0.90 -13.40
CA ALA A 356 -13.88 -0.66 -13.72
C ALA A 356 -13.11 -1.97 -13.92
N LEU A 357 -13.45 -3.01 -13.15
CA LEU A 357 -12.89 -4.35 -13.33
C LEU A 357 -13.44 -5.04 -14.58
N LYS A 358 -14.77 -5.08 -14.76
CA LYS A 358 -15.43 -5.73 -15.91
C LYS A 358 -14.94 -5.17 -17.25
N TYR A 359 -14.78 -3.85 -17.33
CA TYR A 359 -14.41 -3.16 -18.56
C TYR A 359 -12.93 -2.75 -18.62
N GLU A 360 -12.12 -3.26 -17.69
CA GLU A 360 -10.67 -3.03 -17.63
C GLU A 360 -10.27 -1.55 -17.76
N GLU A 361 -11.04 -0.67 -17.10
CA GLU A 361 -10.86 0.78 -17.19
C GLU A 361 -9.64 1.21 -16.35
N SER A 362 -8.45 1.15 -16.96
CA SER A 362 -7.14 1.38 -16.30
C SER A 362 -7.11 2.65 -15.44
N TYR A 363 -7.71 3.72 -15.93
CA TYR A 363 -7.75 5.01 -15.24
C TYR A 363 -8.50 4.95 -13.91
N LEU A 364 -9.64 4.24 -13.89
CA LEU A 364 -10.44 4.04 -12.69
C LEU A 364 -9.85 2.96 -11.80
N LEU A 365 -9.36 1.85 -12.38
CA LEU A 365 -8.70 0.77 -11.63
C LEU A 365 -7.53 1.29 -10.80
N ASN A 366 -6.78 2.27 -11.31
CA ASN A 366 -5.68 2.86 -10.57
C ASN A 366 -6.11 3.91 -9.52
N SER A 367 -7.39 4.31 -9.47
CA SER A 367 -7.86 5.30 -8.49
C SER A 367 -7.98 4.72 -7.07
N THR A 368 -7.71 5.56 -6.06
CA THR A 368 -7.92 5.21 -4.64
C THR A 368 -9.36 4.79 -4.39
N MET A 369 -10.32 5.47 -5.03
CA MET A 369 -11.74 5.15 -4.90
C MET A 369 -12.07 3.69 -5.24
N VAL A 370 -11.53 3.19 -6.35
CA VAL A 370 -11.77 1.80 -6.78
C VAL A 370 -10.95 0.82 -5.94
N LYS A 371 -9.69 1.15 -5.65
CA LYS A 371 -8.80 0.30 -4.84
C LYS A 371 -9.37 0.06 -3.44
N THR A 372 -9.86 1.11 -2.78
CA THR A 372 -10.41 1.03 -1.41
C THR A 372 -11.91 0.75 -1.37
N ARG A 373 -12.59 0.76 -2.53
CA ARG A 373 -14.06 0.76 -2.64
C ARG A 373 -14.69 1.88 -1.79
N GLY A 374 -14.01 3.03 -1.77
CA GLY A 374 -14.39 4.23 -1.01
C GLY A 374 -14.27 4.12 0.51
N LYS A 375 -13.61 3.09 1.03
CA LYS A 375 -13.24 3.02 2.45
C LYS A 375 -12.11 4.01 2.74
N THR A 376 -12.15 4.64 3.92
CA THR A 376 -11.21 5.67 4.39
C THR A 376 -10.78 5.45 5.82
#